data_AF-A0A0K0E6G9-F1
#
_entry.id   AF-A0A0K0E6G9-F1
#
_cell.length_a   1.000
_cell.length_b   1.000
_cell.length_c   1.000
_cell.angle_alpha   90.00
_cell.angle_beta   90.00
_cell.angle_gamma   90.00
#
_symmetry.space_group_name_H-M   'P 1'
#
loop_
_entity.id
_entity.type
_entity.pdbx_description
1 polymer ?
#
loop_
_entity_poly.entity_id
_entity_poly.type
_entity_poly.pdbx_seq_one_letter_code
_entity_poly.pdbx_strand_id
1 'polypeptide(L)'
;MVILKYDATIIKSRLFYVYLNHLYASKGDMIEAIREQFGAEKLRHIRLVYYPKKSKGLKGELKNYRPILETIHINSIRKEEKKNYEIKKVYNCSGSVCYQCGNKLFPTYESAARYLKIKQSKLQFTDEKVQEFKKEEPPNRINVNKNIVTNPHKDAEKMREELEKKYIPNVLINGVRFSNSIWNEVWSGYTYDVYSKHNFFILKQKFLKEINMYRKLHKVKPLIEDGELEHTAQWCANKYLTSKRPEFDVGENSNVLVGIVRYLDSPIMVKFWYDEGFFFSFNKPNGTAKTEHFSQLMWKDTRRIGMGVARKRENMYIIFIFNPKGNIPNKYKKNVFPRKIKR
;
A
#
# COMPACT_ATOMS: atom_id res chain seq x y z
N MET A 1 -12.20 22.04 -1.92
CA MET A 1 -12.25 21.49 -3.30
C MET A 1 -11.17 20.43 -3.43
N VAL A 2 -11.53 19.18 -3.73
CA VAL A 2 -10.63 18.05 -3.96
C VAL A 2 -10.42 17.89 -5.46
N ILE A 3 -9.17 17.81 -5.91
CA ILE A 3 -8.84 17.58 -7.32
C ILE A 3 -8.33 16.15 -7.45
N LEU A 4 -9.08 15.32 -8.17
CA LEU A 4 -8.69 13.95 -8.51
C LEU A 4 -8.06 13.94 -9.90
N LYS A 5 -6.92 13.27 -10.05
CA LYS A 5 -6.27 13.07 -11.34
C LYS A 5 -6.67 11.71 -11.91
N TYR A 6 -7.00 11.68 -13.19
CA TYR A 6 -7.17 10.43 -13.95
C TYR A 6 -6.24 10.43 -15.16
N ASP A 7 -5.99 9.25 -15.70
CA ASP A 7 -5.20 9.03 -16.91
C ASP A 7 -6.06 8.35 -17.99
N ALA A 8 -5.62 8.35 -19.24
CA ALA A 8 -6.33 7.66 -20.32
C ALA A 8 -5.33 6.87 -21.17
N THR A 9 -5.72 5.67 -21.58
CA THR A 9 -4.87 4.78 -22.38
C THR A 9 -5.66 4.12 -23.48
N ILE A 10 -5.00 3.85 -24.60
CA ILE A 10 -5.60 3.14 -25.73
C ILE A 10 -5.06 1.72 -25.73
N ILE A 11 -5.95 0.74 -25.63
CA ILE A 11 -5.63 -0.69 -25.75
C ILE A 11 -6.37 -1.22 -26.97
N LYS A 12 -5.64 -1.72 -27.97
CA LYS A 12 -6.20 -2.27 -29.23
C LYS A 12 -7.26 -1.34 -29.86
N SER A 13 -6.89 -0.08 -30.09
CA SER A 13 -7.75 0.94 -30.70
C SER A 13 -9.01 1.32 -29.90
N ARG A 14 -9.12 0.86 -28.65
CA ARG A 14 -10.20 1.27 -27.73
C ARG A 14 -9.63 2.13 -26.61
N LEU A 15 -10.28 3.27 -26.36
CA LEU A 15 -9.94 4.18 -25.27
C LEU A 15 -10.46 3.63 -23.94
N PHE A 16 -9.60 3.69 -22.93
CA PHE A 16 -9.89 3.33 -21.54
C PHE A 16 -9.41 4.44 -20.61
N TYR A 17 -10.06 4.53 -19.45
CA TYR A 17 -9.79 5.53 -18.43
C TYR A 17 -9.12 4.86 -17.23
N VAL A 18 -8.15 5.51 -16.62
CA VAL A 18 -7.37 4.95 -15.51
C VAL A 18 -7.48 5.85 -14.30
N TYR A 19 -7.93 5.28 -13.18
CA TYR A 19 -8.01 5.95 -11.89
C TYR A 19 -7.55 5.00 -10.78
N LEU A 20 -6.63 5.46 -9.91
CA LEU A 20 -5.98 4.64 -8.86
C LEU A 20 -5.47 3.27 -9.35
N ASN A 21 -4.86 3.22 -10.54
CA ASN A 21 -4.39 1.98 -11.19
C ASN A 21 -5.48 0.97 -11.62
N HIS A 22 -6.75 1.33 -11.54
CA HIS A 22 -7.85 0.56 -12.11
C HIS A 22 -8.23 1.11 -13.49
N LEU A 23 -8.56 0.20 -14.40
CA LEU A 23 -8.89 0.50 -15.80
C LEU A 23 -10.39 0.41 -16.03
N TYR A 24 -10.97 1.46 -16.60
CA TYR A 24 -12.40 1.65 -16.79
C TYR A 24 -12.72 1.78 -18.27
N ALA A 25 -13.79 1.14 -18.72
CA ALA A 25 -14.18 1.10 -20.13
C ALA A 25 -14.77 2.43 -20.63
N SER A 26 -15.30 3.26 -19.73
CA SER A 26 -15.88 4.58 -20.01
C SER A 26 -15.57 5.59 -18.89
N LYS A 27 -15.75 6.90 -19.16
CA LYS A 27 -15.70 7.93 -18.11
C LYS A 27 -16.79 7.68 -17.07
N GLY A 28 -17.97 7.22 -17.50
CA GLY A 28 -19.11 6.91 -16.62
C GLY A 28 -18.77 5.84 -15.59
N ASP A 29 -18.16 4.73 -16.02
CA ASP A 29 -17.74 3.63 -15.13
C ASP A 29 -16.72 4.10 -14.09
N MET A 30 -15.73 4.90 -14.53
CA MET A 30 -14.74 5.51 -13.64
C MET A 30 -15.39 6.43 -12.62
N ILE A 31 -16.37 7.23 -13.04
CA ILE A 31 -17.08 8.16 -12.15
C ILE A 31 -17.94 7.39 -11.15
N GLU A 32 -18.64 6.32 -11.52
CA GLU A 32 -19.38 5.49 -10.55
C GLU A 32 -18.45 4.91 -9.48
N ALA A 33 -17.26 4.43 -9.86
CA ALA A 33 -16.27 3.96 -8.88
C ALA A 33 -15.81 5.10 -7.93
N ILE A 34 -15.66 6.33 -8.44
CA ILE A 34 -15.36 7.51 -7.61
C ILE A 34 -16.56 7.85 -6.69
N ARG A 35 -17.81 7.69 -7.17
CA ARG A 35 -19.03 7.92 -6.37
C ARG A 35 -19.11 6.95 -5.19
N GLU A 36 -18.84 5.66 -5.44
CA GLU A 36 -18.79 4.63 -4.39
C GLU A 36 -17.70 4.93 -3.36
N GLN A 37 -16.52 5.40 -3.81
CA GLN A 37 -15.39 5.67 -2.92
C GLN A 37 -15.63 6.84 -1.95
N PHE A 38 -16.19 7.96 -2.43
CA PHE A 38 -16.31 9.19 -1.62
C PHE A 38 -17.69 9.42 -1.00
N GLY A 39 -18.72 8.72 -1.48
CA GLY A 39 -20.12 8.99 -1.12
C GLY A 39 -20.67 10.26 -1.78
N ALA A 40 -21.99 10.29 -2.05
CA ALA A 40 -22.65 11.30 -2.88
C ALA A 40 -22.48 12.76 -2.37
N GLU A 41 -22.49 12.96 -1.05
CA GLU A 41 -22.41 14.28 -0.39
C GLU A 41 -21.11 15.02 -0.73
N LYS A 42 -19.98 14.30 -0.78
CA LYS A 42 -18.65 14.90 -0.94
C LYS A 42 -18.37 15.31 -2.38
N LEU A 43 -19.11 14.78 -3.35
CA LEU A 43 -18.88 14.96 -4.78
C LEU A 43 -19.00 16.42 -5.24
N ARG A 44 -19.77 17.26 -4.53
CA ARG A 44 -19.89 18.71 -4.81
C ARG A 44 -18.54 19.43 -4.80
N HIS A 45 -17.58 18.91 -4.03
CA HIS A 45 -16.27 19.52 -3.90
C HIS A 45 -15.22 18.83 -4.77
N ILE A 46 -15.57 17.80 -5.55
CA ILE A 46 -14.59 17.01 -6.32
C ILE A 46 -14.60 17.40 -7.79
N ARG A 47 -13.41 17.72 -8.31
CA ARG A 47 -13.15 17.94 -9.74
C ARG A 47 -12.20 16.87 -10.26
N LEU A 48 -12.47 16.35 -11.45
CA LEU A 48 -11.55 15.46 -12.16
C LEU A 48 -10.71 16.29 -13.12
N VAL A 49 -9.40 16.05 -13.10
CA VAL A 49 -8.45 16.74 -13.97
C VAL A 49 -7.63 15.71 -14.74
N TYR A 50 -7.67 15.83 -16.07
CA TYR A 50 -6.83 15.06 -16.97
C TYR A 50 -5.61 15.89 -17.37
N TYR A 51 -4.43 15.30 -17.21
CA TYR A 51 -3.20 15.80 -17.82
C TYR A 51 -2.69 14.71 -18.76
N PRO A 52 -2.83 14.84 -20.09
CA PRO A 52 -2.29 13.86 -21.01
C PRO A 52 -0.77 13.78 -20.81
N LYS A 53 -0.27 12.63 -20.36
CA LYS A 53 1.16 12.35 -20.42
C LYS A 53 1.56 12.20 -21.88
N LYS A 54 2.78 12.63 -22.23
CA LYS A 54 3.40 12.27 -23.52
C LYS A 54 3.31 10.75 -23.66
N SER A 55 2.40 10.26 -24.51
CA SER A 55 2.32 8.84 -24.78
C SER A 55 3.61 8.44 -25.49
N LYS A 56 4.38 7.53 -24.89
CA LYS A 56 5.47 6.86 -25.60
C LYS A 56 4.83 5.99 -26.68
N GLY A 57 4.75 6.47 -27.92
CA GLY A 57 4.28 5.64 -29.04
C GLY A 57 3.60 6.35 -30.21
N LEU A 58 3.20 7.62 -30.08
CA LEU A 58 2.71 8.40 -31.23
C LEU A 58 3.90 8.84 -32.11
N LYS A 59 4.29 7.98 -33.06
CA LYS A 59 5.14 8.32 -34.20
C LYS A 59 4.33 9.18 -35.16
N GLY A 60 4.61 10.47 -35.25
CA GLY A 60 3.94 11.37 -36.19
C GLY A 60 4.02 12.82 -35.75
N GLU A 61 4.36 13.69 -36.68
CA GLU A 61 4.74 15.09 -36.50
C GLU A 61 3.62 15.95 -35.87
N LEU A 62 3.60 16.03 -34.54
CA LEU A 62 2.89 17.09 -33.82
C LEU A 62 3.81 17.64 -32.73
N LYS A 63 4.78 18.47 -33.13
CA LYS A 63 5.81 19.06 -32.27
C LYS A 63 5.29 20.08 -31.23
N ASN A 64 4.00 20.41 -31.20
CA ASN A 64 3.43 21.44 -30.30
C ASN A 64 2.22 20.95 -29.48
N TYR A 65 2.30 19.79 -28.83
CA TYR A 65 1.25 19.40 -27.87
C TYR A 65 1.28 20.31 -26.63
N ARG A 66 0.41 21.34 -26.62
CA ARG A 66 -0.02 21.98 -25.38
C ARG A 66 -0.80 20.93 -24.56
N PRO A 67 -0.52 20.74 -23.27
CA PRO A 67 -1.32 19.85 -22.44
C PRO A 67 -2.79 20.30 -22.47
N ILE A 68 -3.70 19.39 -22.84
CA ILE A 68 -5.14 19.64 -22.75
C ILE A 68 -5.55 19.42 -21.30
N LEU A 69 -5.77 20.53 -20.59
CA LEU A 69 -6.34 20.50 -19.25
C LEU A 69 -7.86 20.37 -19.37
N GLU A 70 -8.39 19.14 -19.27
CA GLU A 70 -9.82 18.92 -19.12
C GLU A 70 -10.16 18.90 -17.63
N THR A 71 -11.05 19.81 -17.20
CA THR A 71 -11.63 19.80 -15.85
C THR A 71 -13.08 19.36 -15.94
N ILE A 72 -13.40 18.22 -15.34
CA ILE A 72 -14.75 17.67 -15.31
C ILE A 72 -15.33 17.86 -13.90
N HIS A 73 -16.52 18.46 -13.82
CA HIS A 73 -17.27 18.51 -12.58
C HIS A 73 -18.01 17.19 -12.39
N ILE A 74 -17.68 16.40 -11.35
CA ILE A 74 -18.26 15.04 -11.21
C ILE A 74 -19.79 15.07 -11.10
N ASN A 75 -20.36 16.14 -10.52
CA ASN A 75 -21.81 16.29 -10.42
C ASN A 75 -22.51 16.66 -11.73
N SER A 76 -21.80 17.19 -12.75
CA SER A 76 -22.46 17.55 -14.02
C SER A 76 -22.72 16.33 -14.89
N ILE A 77 -22.04 15.21 -14.63
CA ILE A 77 -22.22 13.97 -15.38
C ILE A 77 -23.38 13.20 -14.78
N ARG A 78 -24.54 13.26 -15.45
CA ARG A 78 -25.67 12.38 -15.12
C ARG A 78 -25.22 10.93 -15.26
N LYS A 79 -25.70 10.06 -14.38
CA LYS A 79 -25.56 8.61 -14.55
C LYS A 79 -26.03 8.30 -15.98
N GLU A 80 -25.21 7.65 -16.80
CA GLU A 80 -25.69 7.20 -18.11
C GLU A 80 -26.98 6.42 -17.83
N GLU A 81 -28.09 6.87 -18.39
CA GLU A 81 -29.34 6.14 -18.26
C GLU A 81 -29.07 4.73 -18.77
N LYS A 82 -29.31 3.74 -17.91
CA LYS A 82 -29.18 2.34 -18.31
C LYS A 82 -30.01 2.19 -19.57
N LYS A 83 -29.38 1.77 -20.67
CA LYS A 83 -30.11 1.42 -21.89
C LYS A 83 -31.08 0.30 -21.52
N ASN A 84 -32.35 0.63 -21.39
CA ASN A 84 -33.40 -0.37 -21.28
C ASN A 84 -33.46 -1.08 -22.63
N TYR A 85 -32.95 -2.32 -22.64
CA TYR A 85 -33.09 -3.18 -23.79
C TYR A 85 -34.48 -3.79 -23.76
N GLU A 86 -35.22 -3.58 -24.83
CA GLU A 86 -36.53 -4.19 -25.09
C GLU A 86 -36.49 -4.85 -26.47
N ILE A 87 -37.29 -5.90 -26.65
CA ILE A 87 -37.41 -6.60 -27.93
C ILE A 87 -38.60 -6.02 -28.67
N LYS A 88 -38.37 -5.42 -29.84
CA LYS A 88 -39.40 -4.90 -30.75
C LYS A 88 -39.54 -5.82 -31.95
N LYS A 89 -40.78 -6.13 -32.34
CA LYS A 89 -41.05 -6.82 -33.63
C LYS A 89 -40.96 -5.79 -34.75
N VAL A 90 -40.14 -6.03 -35.75
CA VAL A 90 -39.89 -5.17 -36.91
C VAL A 90 -40.12 -5.99 -38.19
N TYR A 91 -40.44 -5.35 -39.30
CA TYR A 91 -40.59 -5.99 -40.60
C TYR A 91 -39.43 -5.53 -41.50
N ASN A 92 -38.71 -6.48 -42.09
CA ASN A 92 -37.68 -6.17 -43.09
C ASN A 92 -38.32 -5.67 -44.40
N CYS A 93 -37.54 -5.08 -45.30
CA CYS A 93 -37.98 -4.61 -46.62
C CYS A 93 -38.65 -5.72 -47.47
N SER A 94 -38.38 -7.00 -47.18
CA SER A 94 -38.99 -8.17 -47.82
C SER A 94 -40.35 -8.60 -47.22
N GLY A 95 -40.86 -7.88 -46.20
CA GLY A 95 -42.07 -8.25 -45.46
C GLY A 95 -41.86 -9.32 -44.37
N SER A 96 -40.67 -9.92 -44.26
CA SER A 96 -40.37 -10.92 -43.23
C SER A 96 -40.28 -10.28 -41.84
N VAL A 97 -40.83 -10.95 -40.82
CA VAL A 97 -40.72 -10.56 -39.41
C VAL A 97 -39.30 -10.74 -38.90
N CYS A 98 -38.78 -9.72 -38.21
CA CYS A 98 -37.54 -9.76 -37.45
C CYS A 98 -37.73 -9.12 -36.06
N TYR A 99 -36.77 -9.34 -35.16
CA TYR A 99 -36.83 -8.87 -33.78
C TYR A 99 -35.63 -7.96 -33.49
N GLN A 100 -35.90 -6.71 -33.15
CA GLN A 100 -34.89 -5.72 -32.79
C GLN A 100 -34.69 -5.70 -31.27
N CYS A 101 -33.46 -5.84 -30.79
CA CYS A 101 -33.11 -5.63 -29.39
C CYS A 101 -31.95 -4.62 -29.29
N GLY A 102 -32.25 -3.39 -28.86
CA GLY A 102 -31.32 -2.26 -28.97
C GLY A 102 -31.02 -1.93 -30.44
N ASN A 103 -29.73 -1.93 -30.82
CA ASN A 103 -29.29 -1.63 -32.19
C ASN A 103 -29.08 -2.88 -33.06
N LYS A 104 -29.48 -4.07 -32.58
CA LYS A 104 -29.29 -5.33 -33.32
C LYS A 104 -30.62 -5.93 -33.74
N LEU A 105 -30.66 -6.44 -34.97
CA LEU A 105 -31.77 -7.20 -35.53
C LEU A 105 -31.46 -8.70 -35.46
N PHE A 106 -32.47 -9.48 -35.12
CA PHE A 106 -32.42 -10.92 -34.96
C PHE A 106 -33.53 -11.57 -35.79
N PRO A 107 -33.27 -12.70 -36.46
CA PRO A 107 -34.29 -13.39 -37.26
C PRO A 107 -35.35 -14.08 -36.40
N THR A 108 -35.02 -14.47 -35.17
CA THR A 108 -35.93 -15.20 -34.27
C THR A 108 -36.07 -14.50 -32.93
N TYR A 109 -37.23 -14.63 -32.29
CA TYR A 109 -37.45 -14.07 -30.94
C TYR A 109 -36.46 -14.66 -29.93
N GLU A 110 -36.16 -15.97 -30.01
CA GLU A 110 -35.23 -16.63 -29.10
C GLU A 110 -33.82 -16.05 -29.14
N SER A 111 -33.31 -15.71 -30.33
CA SER A 111 -31.98 -15.10 -30.46
C SER A 111 -31.97 -13.67 -29.91
N ALA A 112 -33.05 -12.91 -30.11
CA ALA A 112 -33.23 -11.61 -29.46
C ALA A 112 -33.32 -11.72 -27.93
N ALA A 113 -34.05 -12.73 -27.41
CA ALA A 113 -34.20 -12.99 -25.98
C ALA A 113 -32.88 -13.43 -25.33
N ARG A 114 -32.08 -14.27 -26.00
CA ARG A 114 -30.70 -14.60 -25.54
C ARG A 114 -29.84 -13.35 -25.46
N TYR A 115 -29.88 -12.49 -26.48
CA TYR A 115 -29.11 -11.25 -26.47
C TYR A 115 -29.57 -10.29 -25.37
N LEU A 116 -30.89 -10.15 -25.18
CA LEU A 116 -31.48 -9.37 -24.09
C LEU A 116 -30.99 -9.87 -22.73
N LYS A 117 -31.05 -11.20 -22.50
CA LYS A 117 -30.58 -11.83 -21.27
C LYS A 117 -29.10 -11.53 -21.03
N ILE A 118 -28.25 -11.61 -22.04
CA ILE A 118 -26.81 -11.25 -21.93
C ILE A 118 -26.65 -9.76 -21.55
N LYS A 119 -27.44 -8.87 -22.15
CA LYS A 119 -27.38 -7.42 -21.88
C LYS A 119 -27.92 -7.03 -20.50
N GLN A 120 -28.89 -7.78 -19.98
CA GLN A 120 -29.44 -7.60 -18.64
C GLN A 120 -28.63 -8.32 -17.55
N SER A 121 -27.90 -9.39 -17.91
CA SER A 121 -27.04 -10.13 -16.98
C SER A 121 -25.85 -9.28 -16.55
N LYS A 122 -25.74 -8.99 -15.26
CA LYS A 122 -24.49 -8.51 -14.70
C LYS A 122 -23.51 -9.68 -14.64
N LEU A 123 -22.42 -9.62 -15.39
CA LEU A 123 -21.28 -10.49 -15.11
C LEU A 123 -20.78 -10.17 -13.70
N GLN A 124 -20.82 -11.17 -12.82
CA GLN A 124 -20.11 -11.15 -11.57
C GLN A 124 -18.85 -11.98 -11.77
N PHE A 125 -17.69 -11.35 -11.68
CA PHE A 125 -16.45 -12.08 -11.50
C PHE A 125 -16.41 -12.50 -10.04
N THR A 126 -16.42 -13.81 -9.78
CA THR A 126 -16.19 -14.33 -8.43
C THR A 126 -14.75 -14.82 -8.34
N ASP A 127 -14.08 -14.53 -7.24
CA ASP A 127 -12.69 -14.92 -7.01
C ASP A 127 -12.52 -16.42 -6.69
N GLU A 128 -13.63 -17.16 -6.61
CA GLU A 128 -13.68 -18.53 -6.11
C GLU A 128 -13.16 -19.56 -7.10
N LYS A 129 -13.36 -19.34 -8.41
CA LYS A 129 -13.14 -20.37 -9.43
C LYS A 129 -12.41 -19.78 -10.63
N VAL A 130 -11.20 -20.28 -10.87
CA VAL A 130 -10.43 -19.98 -12.08
C VAL A 130 -10.31 -21.27 -12.89
N GLN A 131 -10.68 -21.20 -14.17
CA GLN A 131 -10.38 -22.28 -15.11
C GLN A 131 -8.95 -22.08 -15.59
N GLU A 132 -8.03 -22.95 -15.18
CA GLU A 132 -6.68 -22.99 -15.75
C GLU A 132 -6.70 -23.63 -17.14
N PHE A 133 -6.03 -22.98 -18.10
CA PHE A 133 -5.88 -23.49 -19.46
C PHE A 133 -4.53 -24.19 -19.59
N LYS A 134 -4.51 -25.39 -20.17
CA LYS A 134 -3.24 -25.99 -20.60
C LYS A 134 -2.67 -25.16 -21.74
N LYS A 135 -1.38 -24.83 -21.65
CA LYS A 135 -0.71 -23.93 -22.61
C LYS A 135 -0.70 -24.51 -24.03
N GLU A 136 -0.89 -25.83 -24.15
CA GLU A 136 -0.87 -26.61 -25.38
C GLU A 136 -2.26 -26.79 -26.02
N GLU A 137 -3.36 -26.47 -25.33
CA GLU A 137 -4.73 -26.65 -25.83
C GLU A 137 -5.25 -25.40 -26.58
N PRO A 138 -5.92 -25.55 -27.74
CA PRO A 138 -6.41 -24.41 -28.51
C PRO A 138 -7.63 -23.75 -27.83
N PRO A 139 -7.82 -22.42 -27.93
CA PRO A 139 -8.83 -21.67 -27.16
C PRO A 139 -10.28 -22.11 -27.40
N ASN A 140 -10.58 -22.77 -28.52
CA ASN A 140 -11.92 -23.17 -28.94
C ASN A 140 -12.32 -24.59 -28.50
N ARG A 141 -11.41 -25.39 -27.92
CA ARG A 141 -11.73 -26.69 -27.30
C ARG A 141 -11.79 -26.55 -25.78
N ILE A 142 -12.83 -25.86 -25.31
CA ILE A 142 -13.09 -25.70 -23.88
C ILE A 142 -13.79 -26.97 -23.39
N ASN A 143 -13.04 -28.06 -23.19
CA ASN A 143 -13.54 -29.08 -22.29
C ASN A 143 -13.45 -28.45 -20.89
N VAL A 144 -14.60 -28.19 -20.25
CA VAL A 144 -14.61 -27.72 -18.86
C VAL A 144 -13.90 -28.80 -18.05
N ASN A 145 -12.66 -28.54 -17.67
CA ASN A 145 -11.96 -29.41 -16.75
C ASN A 145 -12.74 -29.35 -15.43
N LYS A 146 -13.48 -30.41 -15.12
CA LYS A 146 -14.26 -30.50 -13.86
C LYS A 146 -13.34 -30.59 -12.64
N ASN A 147 -12.04 -30.84 -12.84
CA ASN A 147 -11.06 -30.76 -11.78
C ASN A 147 -10.77 -29.28 -11.52
N ILE A 148 -11.56 -28.73 -10.61
CA ILE A 148 -11.49 -27.35 -10.11
C ILE A 148 -10.07 -27.12 -9.57
N VAL A 149 -9.32 -26.23 -10.21
CA VAL A 149 -8.12 -25.64 -9.59
C VAL A 149 -8.61 -24.47 -8.75
N THR A 150 -8.36 -24.49 -7.45
CA THR A 150 -8.57 -23.33 -6.59
C THR A 150 -7.75 -22.17 -7.13
N ASN A 151 -8.30 -20.95 -7.10
CA ASN A 151 -7.59 -19.77 -7.59
C ASN A 151 -6.20 -19.70 -6.94
N PRO A 152 -5.09 -19.79 -7.70
CA PRO A 152 -3.74 -19.79 -7.13
C PRO A 152 -3.46 -18.54 -6.28
N HIS A 153 -4.11 -17.41 -6.60
CA HIS A 153 -4.04 -16.20 -5.79
C HIS A 153 -4.72 -16.36 -4.43
N LYS A 154 -5.88 -17.04 -4.37
CA LYS A 154 -6.59 -17.32 -3.12
C LYS A 154 -5.80 -18.29 -2.25
N ASP A 155 -5.18 -19.29 -2.86
CA ASP A 155 -4.30 -20.22 -2.14
C ASP A 155 -3.05 -19.51 -1.63
N ALA A 156 -2.41 -18.66 -2.45
CA ALA A 156 -1.27 -17.85 -2.02
C ALA A 156 -1.64 -16.85 -0.91
N GLU A 157 -2.83 -16.24 -0.99
CA GLU A 157 -3.34 -15.33 0.04
C GLU A 157 -3.62 -16.07 1.34
N LYS A 158 -4.28 -17.23 1.28
CA LYS A 158 -4.49 -18.11 2.44
C LYS A 158 -3.16 -18.55 3.07
N MET A 159 -2.20 -18.99 2.26
CA MET A 159 -0.87 -19.38 2.73
C MET A 159 -0.14 -18.19 3.38
N ARG A 160 -0.26 -16.99 2.79
CA ARG A 160 0.29 -15.77 3.36
C ARG A 160 -0.38 -15.43 4.70
N GLU A 161 -1.70 -15.52 4.81
CA GLU A 161 -2.41 -15.31 6.07
C GLU A 161 -1.98 -16.31 7.15
N GLU A 162 -1.78 -17.58 6.78
CA GLU A 162 -1.28 -18.60 7.71
C GLU A 162 0.14 -18.31 8.17
N LEU A 163 1.02 -17.86 7.26
CA LEU A 163 2.37 -17.40 7.61
C LEU A 163 2.33 -16.19 8.54
N GLU A 164 1.50 -15.19 8.23
CA GLU A 164 1.32 -13.97 9.03
C GLU A 164 0.82 -14.27 10.47
N LYS A 165 0.08 -15.37 10.65
CA LYS A 165 -0.42 -15.85 11.95
C LYS A 165 0.54 -16.78 12.73
N LYS A 166 1.53 -17.39 12.07
CA LYS A 166 2.40 -18.41 12.69
C LYS A 166 3.87 -17.99 12.76
N TYR A 167 4.30 -17.06 11.91
CA TYR A 167 5.70 -16.70 11.79
C TYR A 167 6.16 -15.90 13.01
N ILE A 168 7.20 -16.42 13.67
CA ILE A 168 7.95 -15.72 14.71
C ILE A 168 9.37 -15.51 14.18
N PRO A 169 9.88 -14.27 14.13
CA PRO A 169 11.23 -14.00 13.66
C PRO A 169 12.30 -14.72 14.50
N ASN A 170 13.32 -15.29 13.85
CA ASN A 170 14.41 -15.96 14.57
C ASN A 170 15.39 -14.94 15.17
N VAL A 171 15.42 -14.87 16.50
CA VAL A 171 16.18 -13.88 17.29
C VAL A 171 17.64 -14.28 17.50
N LEU A 172 17.98 -15.55 17.32
CA LEU A 172 19.24 -16.17 17.79
C LEU A 172 20.49 -15.81 16.96
N ILE A 173 20.43 -14.77 16.13
CA ILE A 173 21.49 -14.48 15.15
C ILE A 173 22.79 -13.98 15.82
N ASN A 174 22.70 -13.33 16.98
CA ASN A 174 23.88 -12.84 17.69
C ASN A 174 23.86 -13.36 19.13
N GLY A 175 24.96 -13.91 19.63
CA GLY A 175 25.13 -14.53 20.96
C GLY A 175 24.90 -13.61 22.18
N VAL A 176 24.17 -12.52 21.98
CA VAL A 176 23.82 -11.49 22.95
C VAL A 176 22.62 -11.96 23.77
N ARG A 177 22.90 -12.53 24.94
CA ARG A 177 21.84 -13.13 25.77
C ARG A 177 20.79 -12.13 26.26
N PHE A 178 21.17 -10.87 26.50
CA PHE A 178 20.30 -9.94 27.21
C PHE A 178 19.33 -9.17 26.31
N SER A 179 19.76 -8.75 25.11
CA SER A 179 18.85 -8.13 24.13
C SER A 179 17.82 -9.15 23.65
N ASN A 180 18.24 -10.42 23.49
CA ASN A 180 17.31 -11.55 23.27
C ASN A 180 16.27 -11.66 24.39
N SER A 181 16.67 -11.54 25.66
CA SER A 181 15.73 -11.60 26.80
C SER A 181 14.69 -10.48 26.77
N ILE A 182 15.11 -9.25 26.50
CA ILE A 182 14.17 -8.10 26.38
C ILE A 182 13.27 -8.29 25.18
N TRP A 183 13.83 -8.70 24.04
CA TRP A 183 13.05 -8.95 22.84
C TRP A 183 11.99 -10.02 23.09
N ASN A 184 12.35 -11.14 23.72
CA ASN A 184 11.40 -12.20 24.08
C ASN A 184 10.32 -11.67 25.02
N GLU A 185 10.67 -10.87 26.03
CA GLU A 185 9.68 -10.28 26.94
C GLU A 185 8.69 -9.34 26.23
N VAL A 186 9.16 -8.59 25.23
CA VAL A 186 8.31 -7.66 24.48
C VAL A 186 7.48 -8.38 23.43
N TRP A 187 8.08 -9.29 22.67
CA TRP A 187 7.52 -9.83 21.42
C TRP A 187 7.01 -11.27 21.51
N SER A 188 7.31 -12.02 22.58
CA SER A 188 6.84 -13.41 22.71
C SER A 188 5.33 -13.52 22.56
N GLY A 189 4.89 -14.43 21.68
CA GLY A 189 3.48 -14.68 21.40
C GLY A 189 2.81 -13.65 20.49
N TYR A 190 3.54 -12.65 19.97
CA TYR A 190 2.99 -11.67 19.03
C TYR A 190 3.43 -11.97 17.60
N THR A 191 2.44 -12.16 16.73
CA THR A 191 2.59 -12.45 15.29
C THR A 191 2.17 -11.25 14.44
N TYR A 192 2.43 -11.32 13.13
CA TYR A 192 2.20 -10.19 12.23
C TYR A 192 0.75 -9.75 12.17
N ASP A 193 -0.19 -10.70 12.16
CA ASP A 193 -1.63 -10.42 12.20
C ASP A 193 -2.04 -9.60 13.44
N VAL A 194 -1.32 -9.71 14.56
CA VAL A 194 -1.58 -8.93 15.77
C VAL A 194 -0.98 -7.54 15.66
N TYR A 195 0.32 -7.43 15.34
CA TYR A 195 0.99 -6.11 15.36
C TYR A 195 0.66 -5.23 14.15
N SER A 196 0.07 -5.78 13.08
CA SER A 196 -0.43 -5.03 11.92
C SER A 196 -1.78 -4.33 12.16
N LYS A 197 -2.54 -4.73 13.19
CA LYS A 197 -3.84 -4.14 13.53
C LYS A 197 -3.74 -2.64 13.82
N HIS A 198 -4.86 -1.95 13.61
CA HIS A 198 -5.00 -0.52 13.87
C HIS A 198 -3.89 0.32 13.22
N ASN A 199 -3.58 0.06 11.94
CA ASN A 199 -2.50 0.74 11.21
C ASN A 199 -1.15 0.68 11.94
N PHE A 200 -0.75 -0.52 12.37
CA PHE A 200 0.51 -0.75 13.09
C PHE A 200 0.63 -0.04 14.45
N PHE A 201 -0.49 0.32 15.10
CA PHE A 201 -0.47 0.93 16.43
C PHE A 201 0.24 0.03 17.46
N ILE A 202 -0.11 -1.26 17.48
CA ILE A 202 0.49 -2.24 18.39
C ILE A 202 2.00 -2.38 18.12
N LEU A 203 2.41 -2.40 16.84
CA LEU A 203 3.82 -2.45 16.47
C LEU A 203 4.61 -1.27 17.05
N LYS A 204 4.09 -0.04 16.90
CA LYS A 204 4.73 1.19 17.43
C LYS A 204 4.84 1.18 18.96
N GLN A 205 3.76 0.81 19.66
CA GLN A 205 3.76 0.68 21.11
C GLN A 205 4.80 -0.33 21.62
N LYS A 206 4.96 -1.46 20.93
CA LYS A 206 5.94 -2.48 21.30
C LYS A 206 7.37 -2.04 21.03
N PHE A 207 7.63 -1.35 19.91
CA PHE A 207 8.94 -0.73 19.67
C PHE A 207 9.28 0.28 20.76
N LEU A 208 8.35 1.15 21.15
CA LEU A 208 8.57 2.08 22.25
C LEU A 208 8.86 1.38 23.58
N LYS A 209 8.09 0.33 23.90
CA LYS A 209 8.32 -0.50 25.10
C LYS A 209 9.72 -1.09 25.09
N GLU A 210 10.13 -1.69 23.98
CA GLU A 210 11.48 -2.28 23.82
C GLU A 210 12.58 -1.23 24.01
N ILE A 211 12.48 -0.09 23.32
CA ILE A 211 13.43 1.03 23.45
C ILE A 211 13.49 1.50 24.90
N ASN A 212 12.36 1.66 25.57
CA ASN A 212 12.31 2.12 26.96
C ASN A 212 12.87 1.11 27.96
N MET A 213 12.73 -0.19 27.70
CA MET A 213 13.40 -1.25 28.47
C MET A 213 14.92 -1.15 28.32
N TYR A 214 15.43 -0.95 27.10
CA TYR A 214 16.85 -0.68 26.88
C TYR A 214 17.30 0.60 27.58
N ARG A 215 16.58 1.72 27.42
CA ARG A 215 16.91 3.00 28.07
C ARG A 215 17.00 2.90 29.59
N LYS A 216 16.14 2.10 30.23
CA LYS A 216 16.20 1.79 31.68
C LYS A 216 17.53 1.14 32.08
N LEU A 217 18.08 0.25 31.26
CA LEU A 217 19.38 -0.41 31.49
C LEU A 217 20.56 0.57 31.43
N HIS A 218 20.44 1.62 30.62
CA HIS A 218 21.43 2.68 30.45
C HIS A 218 21.19 3.88 31.38
N LYS A 219 20.23 3.79 32.31
CA LYS A 219 19.88 4.87 33.26
C LYS A 219 19.50 6.20 32.59
N VAL A 220 18.90 6.12 31.41
CA VAL A 220 18.32 7.29 30.73
C VAL A 220 16.80 7.27 30.84
N LYS A 221 16.18 8.46 30.89
CA LYS A 221 14.72 8.61 31.02
C LYS A 221 14.01 7.96 29.81
N PRO A 222 12.81 7.38 29.99
CA PRO A 222 12.04 6.83 28.87
C PRO A 222 11.71 7.92 27.84
N LEU A 223 11.54 7.51 26.58
CA LEU A 223 10.95 8.33 25.53
C LEU A 223 9.43 8.34 25.67
N ILE A 224 8.83 9.44 25.24
CA ILE A 224 7.39 9.69 25.22
C ILE A 224 6.97 9.91 23.77
N GLU A 225 5.81 9.37 23.37
CA GLU A 225 5.27 9.59 22.03
C GLU A 225 4.87 11.05 21.82
N ASP A 226 5.12 11.57 20.62
CA ASP A 226 4.72 12.90 20.20
C ASP A 226 3.94 12.81 18.89
N GLY A 227 2.68 13.25 18.91
CA GLY A 227 1.76 13.12 17.79
C GLY A 227 2.15 13.94 16.55
N GLU A 228 2.86 15.06 16.72
CA GLU A 228 3.36 15.86 15.59
C GLU A 228 4.52 15.16 14.89
N LEU A 229 5.44 14.59 15.68
CA LEU A 229 6.53 13.77 15.16
C LEU A 229 5.99 12.51 14.48
N GLU A 230 4.95 11.90 15.05
CA GLU A 230 4.30 10.71 14.48
C GLU A 230 3.65 11.01 13.13
N HIS A 231 2.92 12.13 13.02
CA HIS A 231 2.34 12.57 11.76
C HIS A 231 3.42 12.76 10.68
N THR A 232 4.52 13.41 11.05
CA THR A 232 5.67 13.65 10.15
C THR A 232 6.34 12.35 9.75
N ALA A 233 6.56 11.44 10.70
CA ALA A 233 7.15 10.14 10.45
C ALA A 233 6.27 9.30 9.51
N GLN A 234 4.96 9.33 9.69
CA GLN A 234 4.02 8.64 8.80
C GLN A 234 4.01 9.22 7.40
N TRP A 235 4.11 10.54 7.26
CA TRP A 235 4.28 11.20 5.96
C TRP A 235 5.57 10.72 5.26
N CYS A 236 6.69 10.66 6.00
CA CYS A 236 7.97 10.15 5.50
C CYS A 236 7.86 8.68 5.04
N ALA A 237 7.21 7.83 5.84
CA ALA A 237 7.00 6.42 5.52
C ALA A 237 6.19 6.25 4.22
N ASN A 238 5.13 7.05 4.06
CA ASN A 238 4.28 7.02 2.87
C ASN A 238 5.04 7.46 1.60
N LYS A 239 6.07 8.31 1.70
CA LYS A 239 6.92 8.68 0.56
C LYS A 239 7.71 7.50 0.00
N TYR A 240 8.12 6.54 0.84
CA TYR A 240 8.77 5.30 0.38
C TYR A 240 7.85 4.41 -0.48
N LEU A 241 6.54 4.62 -0.42
CA LEU A 241 5.60 3.89 -1.28
C LEU A 241 5.72 4.33 -2.75
N THR A 242 6.10 5.58 -3.01
CA THR A 242 6.17 6.20 -4.34
C THR A 242 7.59 6.45 -4.83
N SER A 243 8.54 6.74 -3.93
CA SER A 243 9.96 6.99 -4.25
C SER A 243 10.88 5.98 -3.55
N LYS A 244 11.98 5.60 -4.22
CA LYS A 244 13.00 4.69 -3.63
C LYS A 244 13.93 5.38 -2.64
N ARG A 245 14.14 6.69 -2.80
CA ARG A 245 15.03 7.52 -1.96
C ARG A 245 14.36 8.88 -1.74
N PRO A 246 13.34 8.95 -0.88
CA PRO A 246 12.72 10.22 -0.54
C PRO A 246 13.68 11.08 0.30
N GLU A 247 13.65 12.38 0.07
CA GLU A 247 14.25 13.38 0.95
C GLU A 247 13.21 13.84 1.98
N PHE A 248 13.67 14.11 3.20
CA PHE A 248 12.81 14.51 4.30
C PHE A 248 13.22 15.88 4.83
N ASP A 249 12.26 16.78 4.94
CA ASP A 249 12.40 18.00 5.73
C ASP A 249 11.74 17.77 7.09
N VAL A 250 12.55 17.41 8.08
CA VAL A 250 12.10 17.03 9.44
C VAL A 250 12.63 17.99 10.51
N GLY A 251 12.93 19.24 10.15
CA GLY A 251 13.40 20.26 11.09
C GLY A 251 14.80 20.00 11.68
N GLU A 252 15.55 21.07 11.91
CA GLU A 252 16.98 20.97 12.27
C GLU A 252 17.26 20.33 13.64
N ASN A 253 16.26 20.25 14.53
CA ASN A 253 16.40 19.71 15.87
C ASN A 253 15.88 18.26 16.00
N SER A 254 15.55 17.60 14.89
CA SER A 254 15.12 16.19 14.90
C SER A 254 16.18 15.30 14.26
N ASN A 255 16.26 14.05 14.70
CA ASN A 255 17.02 13.02 14.00
C ASN A 255 16.08 11.95 13.46
N VAL A 256 16.38 11.42 12.27
CA VAL A 256 15.57 10.39 11.61
C VAL A 256 16.36 9.11 11.50
N LEU A 257 15.80 8.00 12.00
CA LEU A 257 16.29 6.66 11.69
C LEU A 257 15.30 5.99 10.74
N VAL A 258 15.83 5.35 9.69
CA VAL A 258 15.05 4.66 8.67
C VAL A 258 15.31 3.16 8.77
N GLY A 259 14.27 2.40 9.08
CA GLY A 259 14.26 0.95 9.03
C GLY A 259 13.65 0.45 7.73
N ILE A 260 14.41 -0.32 6.96
CA ILE A 260 13.92 -1.05 5.77
C ILE A 260 14.11 -2.54 6.05
N VAL A 261 13.01 -3.25 6.28
CA VAL A 261 13.03 -4.66 6.70
C VAL A 261 11.94 -5.43 5.98
N ARG A 262 12.10 -6.75 5.90
CA ARG A 262 10.99 -7.64 5.56
C ARG A 262 9.89 -7.47 6.60
N TYR A 263 8.64 -7.40 6.14
CA TYR A 263 7.51 -7.04 7.01
C TYR A 263 7.34 -8.00 8.20
N LEU A 264 7.55 -9.30 7.97
CA LEU A 264 7.50 -10.34 9.01
C LEU A 264 8.62 -10.20 10.04
N ASP A 265 9.78 -9.68 9.62
CA ASP A 265 10.99 -9.55 10.45
C ASP A 265 11.05 -8.19 11.18
N SER A 266 10.03 -7.33 11.00
CA SER A 266 9.98 -6.00 11.60
C SER A 266 10.21 -5.97 13.12
N PRO A 267 9.74 -6.95 13.93
CA PRO A 267 10.02 -6.96 15.36
C PRO A 267 11.51 -7.02 15.74
N ILE A 268 12.41 -7.58 14.90
CA ILE A 268 13.83 -7.71 15.24
C ILE A 268 14.59 -6.39 15.06
N MET A 269 14.06 -5.44 14.29
CA MET A 269 14.77 -4.23 13.87
C MET A 269 15.35 -3.41 15.04
N VAL A 270 14.54 -3.10 16.06
CA VAL A 270 14.99 -2.29 17.21
C VAL A 270 16.09 -3.02 18.00
N LYS A 271 15.99 -4.34 18.11
CA LYS A 271 17.04 -5.17 18.71
C LYS A 271 18.34 -5.08 17.92
N PHE A 272 18.31 -5.17 16.58
CA PHE A 272 19.51 -5.03 15.77
C PHE A 272 20.16 -3.66 15.93
N TRP A 273 19.35 -2.60 15.92
CA TRP A 273 19.84 -1.25 16.22
C TRP A 273 20.45 -1.14 17.62
N TYR A 274 19.89 -1.83 18.60
CA TYR A 274 20.45 -1.84 19.94
C TYR A 274 21.74 -2.66 20.05
N ASP A 275 21.83 -3.79 19.35
CA ASP A 275 23.03 -4.65 19.30
C ASP A 275 24.22 -3.94 18.63
N GLU A 276 24.04 -2.84 17.90
CA GLU A 276 25.17 -1.99 17.49
C GLU A 276 26.01 -1.49 18.67
N GLY A 277 25.43 -1.44 19.88
CA GLY A 277 26.14 -1.10 21.11
C GLY A 277 27.36 -1.98 21.41
N PHE A 278 27.48 -3.18 20.83
CA PHE A 278 28.70 -3.99 20.92
C PHE A 278 29.91 -3.34 20.27
N PHE A 279 29.67 -2.53 19.24
CA PHE A 279 30.73 -1.81 18.52
C PHE A 279 30.95 -0.39 19.08
N PHE A 280 30.17 0.04 20.07
CA PHE A 280 30.28 1.38 20.66
C PHE A 280 31.34 1.43 21.78
N SER A 281 32.36 2.28 21.61
CA SER A 281 33.40 2.47 22.63
C SER A 281 32.97 3.51 23.68
N PHE A 282 32.60 3.06 24.87
CA PHE A 282 32.24 3.97 25.98
C PHE A 282 33.42 4.75 26.58
N ASN A 283 34.66 4.27 26.38
CA ASN A 283 35.88 4.94 26.85
C ASN A 283 36.25 6.14 25.97
N LYS A 284 36.02 6.04 24.65
CA LYS A 284 36.18 7.11 23.67
C LYS A 284 34.88 7.26 22.87
N PRO A 285 33.80 7.77 23.49
CA PRO A 285 32.48 7.77 22.89
C PRO A 285 32.46 8.72 21.70
N ASN A 286 32.35 8.15 20.50
CA ASN A 286 32.22 8.86 19.23
C ASN A 286 31.14 8.20 18.37
N GLY A 287 30.45 9.00 17.56
CA GLY A 287 29.48 8.50 16.60
C GLY A 287 30.16 7.85 15.41
N THR A 288 29.70 6.66 15.03
CA THR A 288 30.07 6.02 13.77
C THR A 288 28.79 5.54 13.07
N ALA A 289 28.84 5.37 11.75
CA ALA A 289 27.72 4.81 11.00
C ALA A 289 27.31 3.39 11.49
N LYS A 290 28.23 2.66 12.14
CA LYS A 290 27.95 1.32 12.69
C LYS A 290 27.21 1.35 14.02
N THR A 291 27.11 2.51 14.66
CA THR A 291 26.56 2.66 16.02
C THR A 291 25.54 3.78 16.14
N GLU A 292 25.17 4.40 15.02
CA GLU A 292 24.35 5.60 14.99
C GLU A 292 22.92 5.33 15.45
N HIS A 293 22.39 4.13 15.19
CA HIS A 293 21.07 3.75 15.66
C HIS A 293 21.12 3.53 17.16
N PHE A 294 22.08 2.73 17.65
CA PHE A 294 22.26 2.52 19.09
C PHE A 294 22.42 3.84 19.86
N SER A 295 23.31 4.72 19.41
CA SER A 295 23.61 5.98 20.12
C SER A 295 22.41 6.93 20.13
N GLN A 296 21.61 6.96 19.05
CA GLN A 296 20.37 7.74 19.03
C GLN A 296 19.31 7.14 19.97
N LEU A 297 19.10 5.82 19.94
CA LEU A 297 18.13 5.16 20.82
C LEU A 297 18.45 5.45 22.29
N MET A 298 19.73 5.41 22.66
CA MET A 298 20.21 5.60 24.03
C MET A 298 20.52 7.06 24.39
N TRP A 299 20.28 8.02 23.49
CA TRP A 299 20.63 9.42 23.72
C TRP A 299 19.87 10.00 24.93
N LYS A 300 20.62 10.37 25.98
CA LYS A 300 20.07 10.85 27.25
C LYS A 300 19.22 12.09 27.08
N ASP A 301 19.54 13.02 26.18
CA ASP A 301 18.82 14.29 26.07
C ASP A 301 17.56 14.20 25.19
N THR A 302 17.44 13.15 24.35
CA THR A 302 16.24 12.89 23.56
C THR A 302 15.08 12.48 24.47
N ARG A 303 13.90 13.08 24.27
CA ARG A 303 12.71 12.91 25.13
C ARG A 303 11.51 12.37 24.37
N ARG A 304 11.38 12.75 23.10
CA ARG A 304 10.19 12.52 22.29
C ARG A 304 10.51 11.67 21.08
N ILE A 305 9.53 10.88 20.66
CA ILE A 305 9.64 9.99 19.52
C ILE A 305 8.33 9.98 18.73
N GLY A 306 8.43 9.98 17.41
CA GLY A 306 7.33 9.74 16.49
C GLY A 306 7.66 8.62 15.53
N MET A 307 6.69 7.76 15.22
CA MET A 307 6.91 6.57 14.39
C MET A 307 5.91 6.47 13.24
N GLY A 308 6.43 6.29 12.04
CA GLY A 308 5.64 6.07 10.82
C GLY A 308 5.91 4.70 10.23
N VAL A 309 4.86 4.01 9.78
CA VAL A 309 4.99 2.67 9.20
C VAL A 309 4.26 2.63 7.86
N ALA A 310 4.95 2.15 6.83
CA ALA A 310 4.35 1.90 5.53
C ALA A 310 4.83 0.55 4.98
N ARG A 311 3.90 -0.26 4.46
CA ARG A 311 4.21 -1.56 3.85
C ARG A 311 4.03 -1.48 2.34
N LYS A 312 4.99 -2.04 1.59
CA LYS A 312 4.88 -2.28 0.14
C LYS A 312 5.37 -3.69 -0.17
N ARG A 313 4.43 -4.57 -0.54
CA ARG A 313 4.70 -6.00 -0.79
C ARG A 313 5.37 -6.63 0.44
N GLU A 314 6.56 -7.20 0.25
CA GLU A 314 7.37 -7.86 1.28
C GLU A 314 8.17 -6.90 2.16
N ASN A 315 8.29 -5.62 1.76
CA ASN A 315 9.08 -4.64 2.47
C ASN A 315 8.21 -3.77 3.37
N MET A 316 8.73 -3.46 4.56
CA MET A 316 8.19 -2.48 5.49
C MET A 316 9.22 -1.37 5.68
N TYR A 317 8.73 -0.13 5.59
CA TYR A 317 9.49 1.10 5.82
C TYR A 317 9.01 1.68 7.14
N ILE A 318 9.92 1.79 8.10
CA ILE A 318 9.63 2.27 9.44
C ILE A 318 10.50 3.48 9.72
N ILE A 319 9.88 4.62 10.00
CA ILE A 319 10.56 5.88 10.23
C ILE A 319 10.44 6.20 11.71
N PHE A 320 11.56 6.47 12.36
CA PHE A 320 11.60 6.97 13.73
C PHE A 320 12.15 8.38 13.69
N ILE A 321 11.40 9.33 14.23
CA ILE A 321 11.83 10.71 14.40
C ILE A 321 12.04 10.97 15.89
N PHE A 322 13.22 11.44 16.25
CA PHE A 322 13.62 11.70 17.63
C PHE A 322 13.80 13.20 17.87
N ASN A 323 13.27 13.69 18.99
CA ASN A 323 13.43 15.09 19.39
C ASN A 323 13.73 15.24 20.91
N PRO A 324 14.70 16.09 21.31
CA PRO A 324 15.74 16.69 20.49
C PRO A 324 16.64 15.65 19.80
N LYS A 325 17.31 16.06 18.72
CA LYS A 325 18.21 15.20 17.95
C LYS A 325 19.34 14.67 18.83
N GLY A 326 19.63 13.38 18.67
CA GLY A 326 20.82 12.75 19.21
C GLY A 326 21.99 12.85 18.24
N ASN A 327 23.01 12.04 18.50
CA ASN A 327 24.20 11.90 17.65
C ASN A 327 24.97 13.21 17.39
N ILE A 328 24.84 14.20 18.27
CA ILE A 328 25.55 15.48 18.15
C ILE A 328 27.05 15.24 18.42
N PRO A 329 27.96 15.66 17.50
CA PRO A 329 29.41 15.56 17.70
C PRO A 329 29.83 16.12 19.06
N ASN A 330 30.83 15.48 19.69
CA ASN A 330 31.39 15.88 20.99
C ASN A 330 30.43 15.83 22.19
N LYS A 331 29.16 15.39 22.03
CA LYS A 331 28.18 15.27 23.13
C LYS A 331 27.90 13.84 23.59
N TYR A 332 28.52 12.82 22.96
CA TYR A 332 28.29 11.40 23.26
C TYR A 332 28.58 11.03 24.72
N LYS A 333 29.70 11.51 25.30
CA LYS A 333 30.07 11.22 26.71
C LYS A 333 29.00 11.63 27.72
N LYS A 334 28.22 12.68 27.43
CA LYS A 334 27.15 13.18 28.30
C LYS A 334 25.81 12.48 28.06
N ASN A 335 25.69 11.74 26.95
CA ASN A 335 24.42 11.24 26.43
C ASN A 335 24.31 9.72 26.32
N VAL A 336 25.41 9.00 26.11
CA VAL A 336 25.41 7.55 25.88
C VAL A 336 26.22 6.88 26.98
N PHE A 337 25.52 6.29 27.95
CA PHE A 337 26.14 5.66 29.11
C PHE A 337 26.28 4.15 28.92
N PRO A 338 27.27 3.49 29.55
CA PRO A 338 27.31 2.03 29.56
C PRO A 338 26.10 1.47 30.30
N ARG A 339 25.71 0.25 29.95
CA ARG A 339 24.67 -0.49 30.66
C ARG A 339 25.13 -0.83 32.08
N LYS A 340 24.23 -0.68 33.06
CA LYS A 340 24.47 -1.21 34.41
C LYS A 340 24.34 -2.74 34.39
N ILE A 341 25.45 -3.44 34.57
CA ILE A 341 25.42 -4.85 34.95
C ILE A 341 25.06 -4.87 36.43
N LYS A 342 23.94 -5.50 36.82
CA LYS A 342 23.71 -5.81 38.23
C LYS A 342 24.84 -6.79 38.61
N ARG A 343 25.75 -6.36 39.50
CA ARG A 343 26.67 -7.28 40.17
C ARG A 343 25.87 -8.23 41.04
#